data_AF-A0A0B7HAJ7-F1
#
_entry.id   AF-A0A0B7HAJ7-F1
#
_cell.length_a   1.000
_cell.length_b   1.000
_cell.length_c   1.000
_cell.angle_alpha   90.00
_cell.angle_beta   90.00
_cell.angle_gamma   90.00
#
_symmetry.space_group_name_H-M   'P 1'
#
loop_
_entity.id
_entity.type
_entity.pdbx_description
1 polymer ?
#
loop_
_entity_poly.entity_id
_entity_poly.type
_entity_poly.pdbx_seq_one_letter_code
_entity_poly.pdbx_strand_id
1 'polypeptide(L)' 'MAKQDFSALMSKVKETQTNTPIQKVTPVKEKKEETIFSFYISTEKLKKLKMISIERGVSLKELINRAIDREYF' A
#
# COMPACT_ATOMS: atom_id res chain seq x y z
N MET A 1 -36.27 21.42 41.99
CA MET A 1 -35.39 20.66 41.08
C MET A 1 -34.20 21.53 40.76
N ALA A 2 -33.08 21.32 41.46
CA ALA A 2 -31.88 22.12 41.28
C ALA A 2 -31.30 21.84 39.90
N LYS A 3 -31.11 22.89 39.10
CA LYS A 3 -30.47 22.83 37.79
C LYS A 3 -29.09 22.21 38.00
N GLN A 4 -28.88 21.00 37.49
CA GLN A 4 -27.59 20.32 37.58
C GLN A 4 -26.53 21.22 36.95
N ASP A 5 -25.47 21.53 37.71
CA ASP A 5 -24.39 22.41 37.28
C ASP A 5 -23.56 21.74 36.17
N PHE A 6 -24.03 21.89 34.93
CA PHE A 6 -23.35 21.45 33.71
C PHE A 6 -21.95 22.09 33.52
N SER A 7 -21.65 23.14 34.29
CA SER A 7 -20.34 23.81 34.32
C SER A 7 -19.22 22.85 34.73
N ALA A 8 -19.44 22.02 35.76
CA ALA A 8 -18.43 21.07 36.24
C ALA A 8 -18.12 19.98 35.20
N LEU A 9 -19.12 19.56 34.43
CA LEU A 9 -18.96 18.60 33.36
C LEU A 9 -18.21 19.21 32.17
N MET A 10 -18.51 20.46 31.81
CA MET A 10 -17.80 21.16 30.73
C MET A 10 -16.32 21.39 31.04
N SER A 11 -15.96 21.70 32.28
CA SER A 11 -14.56 21.85 32.70
C SER A 11 -13.79 20.53 32.57
N LYS A 12 -14.40 19.41 32.96
CA LYS A 12 -13.79 18.08 32.86
C LYS A 12 -13.56 17.64 31.40
N VAL A 13 -14.44 18.03 30.50
CA VAL A 13 -14.34 17.79 29.05
C VAL A 13 -13.24 18.65 28.40
N LYS A 14 -13.01 19.88 28.90
CA LYS A 14 -11.96 20.78 28.37
C LYS A 14 -10.55 20.43 28.88
N GLU A 15 -10.42 19.94 30.11
CA GLU A 15 -9.14 19.48 30.68
C GLU A 15 -8.65 18.19 30.03
N THR A 16 -9.57 17.33 29.61
CA THR A 16 -9.25 16.11 28.87
C THR A 16 -9.29 16.40 27.37
N GLN A 17 -8.21 16.97 26.84
CA GLN A 17 -7.91 16.79 25.41
C GLN A 17 -7.70 15.29 25.19
N THR A 18 -8.80 14.56 24.98
CA THR A 18 -8.78 13.16 24.61
C THR A 18 -8.12 13.08 23.26
N ASN A 19 -6.83 12.72 23.25
CA ASN A 19 -6.14 12.21 22.08
C ASN A 19 -6.87 10.95 21.64
N THR A 20 -7.97 11.11 20.91
CA THR A 20 -8.66 9.99 20.27
C THR A 20 -7.64 9.34 19.35
N PRO A 21 -7.26 8.08 19.57
CA PRO A 21 -6.30 7.42 18.70
C PRO A 21 -6.92 7.35 17.31
N ILE A 22 -6.35 8.11 16.37
CA ILE A 22 -6.77 8.08 14.97
C ILE A 22 -6.41 6.68 14.46
N GLN A 23 -7.41 5.82 14.32
CA GLN A 23 -7.22 4.48 13.80
C GLN A 23 -7.01 4.56 12.28
N LYS A 24 -5.74 4.48 11.86
CA LYS A 24 -5.38 4.40 10.45
C LYS A 24 -5.66 2.98 9.95
N VAL A 25 -6.80 2.81 9.29
CA VAL A 25 -7.10 1.60 8.54
C VAL A 25 -6.22 1.55 7.28
N THR A 26 -5.32 0.57 7.22
CA THR A 26 -4.55 0.28 6.01
C THR A 26 -5.01 -1.05 5.43
N PRO A 27 -5.20 -1.14 4.10
CA PRO A 27 -5.49 -2.41 3.45
C PRO A 27 -4.43 -3.45 3.80
N VAL A 28 -4.85 -4.62 4.26
CA VAL A 28 -3.95 -5.76 4.42
C VAL A 28 -3.59 -6.22 3.02
N LYS A 29 -2.33 -6.03 2.61
CA LYS A 29 -1.84 -6.57 1.34
C LYS A 29 -1.74 -8.09 1.50
N GLU A 30 -2.51 -8.83 0.73
CA GLU A 30 -2.35 -10.27 0.61
C GLU A 30 -0.92 -10.59 0.18
N LYS A 31 -0.23 -11.41 0.97
CA LYS A 31 1.09 -11.91 0.60
C LYS A 31 0.90 -13.00 -0.45
N LYS A 32 1.32 -12.72 -1.67
CA LYS A 32 1.48 -13.76 -2.70
C LYS A 32 2.75 -14.56 -2.38
N GLU A 33 2.69 -15.87 -2.53
CA GLU A 33 3.88 -16.73 -2.47
C GLU A 33 4.74 -16.44 -3.71
N GLU A 34 5.81 -15.69 -3.52
CA GLU A 34 6.70 -15.27 -4.59
C GLU A 34 8.15 -15.51 -4.18
N THR A 35 8.94 -16.09 -5.08
CA THR A 35 10.36 -16.33 -4.89
C THR A 35 11.18 -15.26 -5.63
N ILE A 36 12.25 -14.78 -5.01
CA ILE A 36 13.18 -13.84 -5.64
C ILE A 36 13.98 -14.58 -6.71
N PHE A 37 14.04 -14.00 -7.92
CA PHE A 37 14.83 -14.50 -9.03
C PHE A 37 15.75 -13.39 -9.54
N SER A 38 17.03 -13.71 -9.67
CA SER A 38 18.06 -12.78 -10.15
C SER A 38 18.80 -13.41 -11.32
N PHE A 39 18.97 -12.65 -12.40
CA PHE A 39 19.71 -13.07 -13.59
C PHE A 39 20.40 -11.87 -14.24
N TYR A 40 21.39 -12.15 -15.09
CA TYR A 40 22.06 -11.12 -15.87
C TYR A 40 21.30 -10.82 -17.17
N ILE A 41 21.08 -9.53 -17.43
CA ILE A 41 20.48 -9.04 -18.67
C ILE A 41 21.29 -7.85 -19.18
N SER A 42 21.39 -7.69 -20.50
CA SER A 42 22.05 -6.52 -21.07
C SER A 42 21.28 -5.24 -20.75
N THR A 43 22.02 -4.17 -20.50
CA THR A 43 21.46 -2.84 -20.17
C THR A 43 20.51 -2.33 -21.25
N GLU A 44 20.87 -2.54 -22.52
CA GLU A 44 20.04 -2.22 -23.69
C GLU A 44 18.69 -2.95 -23.67
N LYS A 45 18.69 -4.27 -23.38
CA LYS A 45 17.44 -5.05 -23.28
C LYS A 45 16.58 -4.59 -22.12
N LEU A 46 17.18 -4.32 -20.96
CA LEU A 46 16.46 -3.83 -19.79
C LEU A 46 15.77 -2.48 -20.05
N LYS A 47 16.45 -1.54 -20.74
CA LYS A 47 15.84 -0.26 -21.14
C LYS A 47 14.61 -0.47 -22.02
N LYS A 48 14.71 -1.32 -23.04
CA LYS A 48 13.60 -1.64 -23.94
C LYS A 48 12.42 -2.27 -23.21
N LEU A 49 12.68 -3.24 -22.32
CA LEU A 49 11.63 -3.86 -21.50
C LEU A 49 10.92 -2.85 -20.60
N LYS A 50 11.64 -1.88 -20.02
CA LYS A 50 11.03 -0.81 -19.24
C LYS A 50 10.10 0.06 -20.08
N MET A 51 10.51 0.46 -21.29
CA MET A 51 9.66 1.23 -22.20
C MET A 51 8.38 0.47 -22.54
N ILE A 52 8.50 -0.81 -22.90
CA ILE A 52 7.34 -1.68 -23.20
C ILE A 52 6.41 -1.80 -21.99
N SER A 53 6.96 -1.92 -20.77
CA SER A 53 6.15 -2.02 -19.56
C SER A 53 5.33 -0.75 -19.30
N ILE A 54 5.92 0.43 -19.58
CA ILE A 54 5.24 1.72 -19.47
C ILE A 54 4.14 1.83 -20.53
N GLU A 55 4.44 1.53 -21.79
CA GLU A 55 3.46 1.58 -22.90
C GLU A 55 2.24 0.69 -22.65
N ARG A 56 2.45 -0.46 -22.00
CA ARG A 56 1.39 -1.43 -21.70
C ARG A 56 0.71 -1.19 -20.34
N GLY A 57 1.17 -0.23 -19.55
CA GLY A 57 0.64 0.06 -18.21
C GLY A 57 0.79 -1.12 -17.23
N VAL A 58 1.81 -1.97 -17.40
CA VAL A 58 2.07 -3.13 -16.53
C VAL A 58 3.43 -3.02 -15.85
N SER A 59 3.59 -3.70 -14.71
CA SER A 59 4.90 -3.77 -14.07
C SER A 59 5.88 -4.61 -14.90
N LEU A 60 7.19 -4.34 -14.76
CA LEU A 60 8.23 -5.13 -15.41
C LEU A 60 8.16 -6.62 -15.00
N LYS A 61 7.84 -6.89 -13.73
CA LYS A 61 7.63 -8.25 -13.22
C LYS A 61 6.50 -8.96 -13.96
N GLU A 62 5.37 -8.29 -14.12
CA GLU A 62 4.22 -8.87 -14.81
C GLU A 62 4.49 -9.08 -16.30
N LEU A 63 5.22 -8.15 -16.93
CA LEU A 63 5.68 -8.32 -18.31
C LEU A 63 6.56 -9.57 -18.47
N ILE A 64 7.51 -9.78 -17.57
CA ILE A 64 8.42 -10.93 -17.59
C ILE A 64 7.66 -12.23 -17.32
N ASN A 65 6.83 -12.27 -16.28
CA ASN A 65 6.06 -13.49 -15.95
C ASN A 65 5.12 -13.86 -17.10
N ARG A 66 4.38 -12.91 -17.69
CA ARG A 66 3.53 -13.18 -18.86
C ARG A 66 4.30 -13.72 -20.06
N ALA A 67 5.54 -13.27 -20.26
CA ALA A 67 6.39 -13.77 -21.33
C ALA A 67 6.87 -15.20 -21.05
N ILE A 68 7.25 -15.51 -19.81
CA ILE A 68 7.61 -16.86 -19.36
C ILE A 68 6.40 -17.79 -19.50
N ASP A 69 5.24 -17.36 -19.02
CA ASP A 69 3.98 -18.11 -19.12
C ASP A 69 3.71 -18.44 -20.59
N ARG A 70 3.67 -17.43 -21.47
CA ARG A 70 3.40 -17.64 -22.91
C ARG A 70 4.37 -18.63 -23.59
N GLU A 71 5.65 -18.64 -23.22
CA GLU A 71 6.67 -19.43 -23.89
C GLU A 71 6.77 -20.87 -23.34
N TYR A 72 6.48 -21.07 -22.06
CA TYR A 72 6.77 -22.32 -21.36
C TYR A 72 5.58 -22.97 -20.64
N PHE A 73 4.43 -22.30 -20.52
CA PHE A 73 3.24 -22.79 -19.79
C PHE A 73 1.95 -22.60 -20.61
#